data_AF-A0A382LPF1-F1
#
_entry.id   AF-A0A382LPF1-F1
#
_cell.length_a   1.000
_cell.length_b   1.000
_cell.length_c   1.000
_cell.angle_alpha   90.00
_cell.angle_beta   90.00
_cell.angle_gamma   90.00
#
_symmetry.space_group_name_H-M   'P 1'
#
loop_
_entity.id
_entity.type
_entity.pdbx_description
1 polymer ?
#
loop_
_entity_poly.entity_id
_entity_poly.type
_entity_poly.pdbx_seq_one_letter_code
_entity_poly.pdbx_strand_id
1 'polypeptide(L)'
;VVVHETGSVNQLSVENVTKKRTVVVLAGAVVKGGKQDRVLGQDLVLQPKSGKVPIASFCVEQSRWSKRGGESLNAFSGNSVQVSGKALRKAVKGGLGQGEVWKQVANEQTKISANVNADVKANASPTSYQLAVENKELKKEIEAYKKRLSSIIEKHPNAIGYAVAINGEFSTADVYASQKLFRKTWSQHLESAVTEAVSLKNQAKKDQKVDLSWQNEIFNEKSYEQKNQQKTGGANDYVSEQNDKFFRYNCQLKGEKKISLRQSFEKREKGESLDQRQATPSQRRINQQNSIESLNLPSLPQSIQQIEGSNSHPPQW
;
A
#
# COMPACT_ATOMS: atom_id res chain seq x y z
N VAL A 1 10.85 3.21 -12.17
CA VAL A 1 9.40 3.40 -11.97
C VAL A 1 9.15 4.88 -11.82
N VAL A 2 8.07 5.39 -12.38
CA VAL A 2 7.66 6.79 -12.24
C VAL A 2 6.28 6.81 -11.61
N VAL A 3 6.08 7.66 -10.60
CA VAL A 3 4.77 7.90 -10.00
C VAL A 3 4.36 9.30 -10.41
N HIS A 4 3.22 9.42 -11.09
CA HIS A 4 2.70 10.63 -11.72
C HIS A 4 1.58 11.23 -10.85
N GLU A 5 1.63 12.55 -10.66
CA GLU A 5 0.53 13.32 -10.09
C GLU A 5 -0.64 13.37 -11.09
N THR A 6 -1.87 13.21 -10.58
CA THR A 6 -3.09 13.20 -11.40
C THR A 6 -4.03 14.36 -11.07
N GLY A 7 -3.77 15.09 -9.98
CA GLY A 7 -4.68 16.08 -9.42
C GLY A 7 -5.86 15.48 -8.64
N SER A 8 -5.95 14.15 -8.53
CA SER A 8 -6.96 13.46 -7.72
C SER A 8 -6.43 13.14 -6.32
N VAL A 9 -7.19 13.47 -5.29
CA VAL A 9 -6.83 13.18 -3.89
C VAL A 9 -6.76 11.69 -3.62
N ASN A 10 -7.54 10.84 -4.30
CA ASN A 10 -7.57 9.41 -3.97
C ASN A 10 -6.95 8.52 -5.05
N GLN A 11 -6.14 9.08 -5.95
CA GLN A 11 -5.54 8.33 -7.05
C GLN A 11 -4.25 8.97 -7.56
N LEU A 12 -3.22 8.16 -7.74
CA LEU A 12 -2.05 8.49 -8.55
C LEU A 12 -2.00 7.57 -9.79
N SER A 13 -1.03 7.79 -10.66
CA SER A 13 -0.66 6.81 -11.68
C SER A 13 0.78 6.36 -11.53
N VAL A 14 1.06 5.08 -11.74
CA VAL A 14 2.40 4.50 -11.68
C VAL A 14 2.74 3.88 -13.03
N GLU A 15 3.98 4.08 -13.45
CA GLU A 15 4.50 3.57 -14.71
C GLU A 15 5.83 2.86 -14.51
N ASN A 16 5.89 1.61 -14.96
CA ASN A 16 7.14 0.88 -15.06
C ASN A 16 7.80 1.12 -16.42
N VAL A 17 8.62 2.15 -16.51
CA VAL A 17 9.40 2.49 -17.72
C VAL A 17 10.57 1.53 -18.01
N THR A 18 10.84 0.54 -17.15
CA THR A 18 11.97 -0.36 -17.37
C THR A 18 11.69 -1.32 -18.53
N LYS A 19 12.74 -1.71 -19.26
CA LYS A 19 12.59 -2.56 -20.46
C LYS A 19 12.38 -4.04 -20.15
N LYS A 20 12.81 -4.53 -18.98
CA LYS A 20 12.92 -5.97 -18.68
C LYS A 20 12.55 -6.38 -17.26
N ARG A 21 12.31 -5.45 -16.34
CA ARG A 21 12.11 -5.77 -14.92
C ARG A 21 10.66 -5.53 -14.54
N THR A 22 10.00 -6.53 -13.97
CA THR A 22 8.75 -6.32 -13.24
C THR A 22 9.03 -5.48 -12.00
N VAL A 23 8.14 -4.53 -11.72
CA VAL A 23 8.19 -3.68 -10.53
C VAL A 23 7.03 -4.06 -9.62
N VAL A 24 7.31 -4.19 -8.33
CA VAL A 24 6.31 -4.40 -7.29
C VAL A 24 6.26 -3.13 -6.45
N VAL A 25 5.07 -2.56 -6.38
CA VAL A 25 4.73 -1.43 -5.51
C VAL A 25 4.03 -2.00 -4.29
N LEU A 26 4.45 -1.56 -3.10
CA LEU A 26 3.89 -2.04 -1.84
C LEU A 26 2.85 -1.07 -1.28
N ALA A 27 1.72 -1.60 -0.84
CA ALA A 27 0.75 -0.90 0.00
C ALA A 27 1.45 -0.38 1.25
N GLY A 28 1.28 0.91 1.53
CA GLY A 28 1.96 1.64 2.60
C GLY A 28 3.18 2.43 2.16
N ALA A 29 3.65 2.30 0.90
CA ALA A 29 4.78 3.08 0.41
C ALA A 29 4.44 4.57 0.35
N VAL A 30 5.31 5.40 0.91
CA VAL A 30 5.19 6.86 0.83
C VAL A 30 5.93 7.36 -0.41
N VAL A 31 5.35 8.34 -1.09
CA VAL A 31 5.93 9.01 -2.25
C VAL A 31 5.94 10.52 -1.99
N LYS A 32 7.11 11.13 -2.18
CA LYS A 32 7.38 12.52 -1.78
C LYS A 32 7.37 13.44 -2.99
N GLY A 33 6.64 14.55 -2.91
CA GLY A 33 6.51 15.53 -4.01
C GLY A 33 5.06 15.76 -4.44
N GLY A 34 4.87 16.07 -5.72
CA GLY A 34 3.57 16.40 -6.29
C GLY A 34 2.96 17.65 -5.67
N LYS A 35 1.64 17.68 -5.58
CA LYS A 35 0.92 18.73 -4.82
C LYS A 35 0.94 18.48 -3.32
N GLN A 36 1.16 17.22 -2.91
CA GLN A 36 1.04 16.75 -1.53
C GLN A 36 1.67 15.37 -1.41
N ASP A 37 2.38 15.06 -0.32
CA ASP A 37 3.01 13.75 -0.13
C ASP A 37 1.90 12.68 -0.02
N ARG A 38 2.10 11.53 -0.68
CA ARG A 38 1.08 10.47 -0.74
C ARG A 38 1.58 9.16 -0.17
N VAL A 39 0.65 8.33 0.30
CA VAL A 39 0.86 6.90 0.57
C VAL A 39 0.03 6.06 -0.39
N LEU A 40 0.60 4.95 -0.89
CA LEU A 40 -0.06 4.04 -1.82
C LEU A 40 -0.91 3.03 -1.06
N GLY A 41 -2.18 2.88 -1.46
CA GLY A 41 -3.19 2.13 -0.70
C GLY A 41 -3.22 0.63 -0.93
N GLN A 42 -2.55 0.14 -1.97
CA GLN A 42 -2.62 -1.26 -2.43
C GLN A 42 -1.31 -1.70 -3.06
N ASP A 43 -1.06 -3.00 -3.04
CA ASP A 43 0.05 -3.60 -3.79
C ASP A 43 -0.26 -3.55 -5.30
N LEU A 44 0.76 -3.28 -6.12
CA LEU A 44 0.63 -3.24 -7.58
C LEU A 44 1.85 -3.88 -8.26
N VAL A 45 1.59 -4.78 -9.20
CA VAL A 45 2.59 -5.49 -10.00
C VAL A 45 2.56 -4.92 -11.41
N LEU A 46 3.65 -4.27 -11.81
CA LEU A 46 3.78 -3.62 -13.10
C LEU A 46 4.76 -4.37 -13.98
N GLN A 47 4.28 -4.88 -15.11
CA GLN A 47 5.14 -5.46 -16.13
C GLN A 47 6.05 -4.39 -16.76
N PRO A 48 7.17 -4.80 -17.38
CA PRO A 48 8.01 -3.87 -18.12
C PRO A 48 7.20 -3.07 -19.14
N LYS A 49 7.45 -1.76 -19.22
CA LYS A 49 6.72 -0.83 -20.10
C LYS A 49 5.20 -0.88 -19.90
N SER A 50 4.73 -0.90 -18.65
CA SER A 50 3.30 -1.02 -18.30
C SER A 50 2.40 0.09 -18.84
N GLY A 51 2.96 1.21 -19.32
CA GLY A 51 2.24 2.46 -19.43
C GLY A 51 1.78 2.96 -18.05
N LYS A 52 0.90 3.97 -18.06
CA LYS A 52 0.34 4.59 -16.86
C LYS A 52 -0.78 3.74 -16.28
N VAL A 53 -0.57 3.19 -15.09
CA VAL A 53 -1.54 2.36 -14.37
C VAL A 53 -2.07 3.14 -13.17
N PRO A 54 -3.40 3.28 -12.97
CA PRO A 54 -3.94 3.96 -11.81
C PRO A 54 -3.67 3.16 -10.52
N ILE A 55 -3.41 3.88 -9.42
CA ILE A 55 -3.26 3.28 -8.09
C ILE A 55 -4.00 4.11 -7.05
N ALA A 56 -4.68 3.46 -6.09
CA ALA A 56 -5.24 4.17 -4.95
C ALA A 56 -4.13 4.80 -4.11
N SER A 57 -4.37 6.01 -3.64
CA SER A 57 -3.44 6.76 -2.80
C SER A 57 -4.19 7.60 -1.78
N PHE A 58 -3.53 7.94 -0.68
CA PHE A 58 -4.05 8.90 0.30
C PHE A 58 -3.00 9.96 0.56
N CYS A 59 -3.43 11.17 0.89
CA CYS A 59 -2.53 12.23 1.31
C CYS A 59 -2.05 11.99 2.74
N VAL A 60 -0.76 12.18 2.98
CA VAL A 60 -0.14 12.06 4.31
C VAL A 60 0.42 13.39 4.79
N GLU A 61 -0.21 14.48 4.35
CA GLU A 61 0.25 15.85 4.59
C GLU A 61 -0.89 16.87 4.49
N GLN A 62 -1.75 16.97 5.51
CA GLN A 62 -2.94 17.82 5.45
C GLN A 62 -2.64 19.29 5.08
N SER A 63 -3.53 19.90 4.28
CA SER A 63 -3.51 21.33 3.88
C SER A 63 -2.51 21.77 2.81
N ARG A 64 -1.50 20.96 2.43
CA ARG A 64 -0.65 21.29 1.27
C ARG A 64 -1.32 20.87 -0.03
N TRP A 65 -1.37 21.78 -1.01
CA TRP A 65 -1.79 21.49 -2.39
C TRP A 65 -0.94 22.22 -3.44
N SER A 66 0.37 22.27 -3.19
CA SER A 66 1.38 22.95 -3.99
C SER A 66 2.75 22.27 -3.81
N LYS A 67 3.69 22.52 -4.73
CA LYS A 67 5.06 21.99 -4.58
C LYS A 67 5.73 22.61 -3.35
N ARG A 68 6.56 21.81 -2.68
CA ARG A 68 7.43 22.27 -1.59
C ARG A 68 8.87 22.36 -2.11
N GLY A 69 9.44 23.56 -2.07
CA GLY A 69 10.81 23.81 -2.53
C GLY A 69 11.06 23.34 -3.96
N GLY A 70 12.14 22.57 -4.15
CA GLY A 70 12.56 22.02 -5.45
C GLY A 70 11.85 20.73 -5.87
N GLU A 71 10.80 20.29 -5.16
CA GLU A 71 10.05 19.09 -5.53
C GLU A 71 9.30 19.26 -6.87
N SER A 72 9.16 18.16 -7.61
CA SER A 72 8.37 18.15 -8.86
C SER A 72 6.88 18.19 -8.56
N LEU A 73 6.14 19.02 -9.30
CA LEU A 73 4.66 19.05 -9.27
C LEU A 73 4.03 17.86 -10.00
N ASN A 74 4.74 17.28 -10.97
CA ASN A 74 4.17 16.33 -11.93
C ASN A 74 4.51 14.88 -11.59
N ALA A 75 5.57 14.66 -10.81
CA ALA A 75 6.03 13.34 -10.44
C ALA A 75 6.51 13.31 -9.00
N PHE A 76 6.47 12.13 -8.41
CA PHE A 76 6.96 11.91 -7.06
C PHE A 76 8.34 11.28 -7.08
N SER A 77 9.16 11.69 -6.13
CA SER A 77 10.38 10.97 -5.79
C SER A 77 10.01 9.71 -5.00
N GLY A 78 10.59 8.59 -5.42
CA GLY A 78 10.55 7.37 -4.62
C GLY A 78 11.47 7.52 -3.42
N ASN A 79 11.05 6.97 -2.28
CA ASN A 79 11.89 6.83 -1.10
C ASN A 79 11.69 5.43 -0.49
N SER A 80 12.49 5.12 0.53
CA SER A 80 12.39 3.84 1.24
C SER A 80 11.42 3.89 2.43
N VAL A 81 10.52 4.87 2.50
CA VAL A 81 9.58 5.04 3.62
C VAL A 81 8.33 4.20 3.39
N GLN A 82 7.94 3.45 4.42
CA GLN A 82 6.58 2.92 4.57
C GLN A 82 5.91 3.63 5.74
N VAL A 83 4.60 3.72 5.69
CA VAL A 83 3.84 4.15 6.86
C VAL A 83 4.00 3.16 8.03
N SER A 84 4.33 3.72 9.19
CA SER A 84 4.47 3.03 10.46
C SER A 84 3.21 3.20 11.32
N GLY A 85 3.04 2.32 12.30
CA GLY A 85 1.90 2.35 13.21
C GLY A 85 0.73 1.51 12.70
N LYS A 86 0.29 0.56 13.52
CA LYS A 86 -0.85 -0.34 13.25
C LYS A 86 -2.08 0.41 12.73
N ALA A 87 -2.47 1.50 13.39
CA ALA A 87 -3.67 2.26 13.02
C ALA A 87 -3.53 2.95 11.65
N LEU A 88 -2.38 3.55 11.35
CA LEU A 88 -2.14 4.19 10.06
C LEU A 88 -2.07 3.17 8.92
N ARG A 89 -1.39 2.03 9.12
CA ARG A 89 -1.39 0.93 8.14
C ARG A 89 -2.81 0.44 7.84
N LYS A 90 -3.64 0.23 8.88
CA LYS A 90 -5.04 -0.15 8.70
C LYS A 90 -5.86 0.92 7.98
N ALA A 91 -5.66 2.21 8.28
CA ALA A 91 -6.35 3.28 7.58
C ALA A 91 -6.03 3.29 6.07
N VAL A 92 -4.76 3.08 5.73
CA VAL A 92 -4.27 3.05 4.34
C VAL A 92 -4.72 1.79 3.60
N LYS A 93 -4.42 0.59 4.12
CA LYS A 93 -4.71 -0.70 3.47
C LYS A 93 -6.20 -1.05 3.52
N GLY A 94 -6.86 -0.68 4.62
CA GLY A 94 -8.28 -0.91 4.87
C GLY A 94 -9.19 0.04 4.10
N GLY A 95 -8.68 1.19 3.63
CA GLY A 95 -9.47 2.17 2.88
C GLY A 95 -10.44 2.95 3.77
N LEU A 96 -10.01 3.34 4.97
CA LEU A 96 -10.85 4.05 5.95
C LEU A 96 -11.04 5.54 5.63
N GLY A 97 -10.50 6.01 4.50
CA GLY A 97 -10.71 7.36 3.98
C GLY A 97 -9.63 8.37 4.38
N GLN A 98 -9.64 9.51 3.69
CA GLN A 98 -8.61 10.55 3.81
C GLN A 98 -8.53 11.19 5.20
N GLY A 99 -9.68 11.42 5.85
CA GLY A 99 -9.74 12.02 7.19
C GLY A 99 -9.09 11.14 8.26
N GLU A 100 -9.34 9.83 8.20
CA GLU A 100 -8.73 8.88 9.14
C GLU A 100 -7.21 8.76 8.92
N VAL A 101 -6.75 8.78 7.66
CA VAL A 101 -5.30 8.81 7.37
C VAL A 101 -4.64 10.05 7.99
N TRP A 102 -5.22 11.25 7.84
CA TRP A 102 -4.67 12.46 8.46
C TRP A 102 -4.67 12.41 9.99
N LYS A 103 -5.75 11.93 10.59
CA LYS A 103 -5.84 11.71 12.03
C LYS A 103 -4.72 10.80 12.52
N GLN A 104 -4.49 9.67 11.84
CA GLN A 104 -3.44 8.74 12.24
C GLN A 104 -2.03 9.27 11.98
N VAL A 105 -1.82 10.08 10.95
CA VAL A 105 -0.54 10.81 10.76
C VAL A 105 -0.28 11.74 11.96
N ALA A 106 -1.26 12.55 12.36
CA ALA A 106 -1.12 13.47 13.50
C ALA A 106 -0.85 12.71 14.82
N ASN A 107 -1.51 11.57 15.02
CA ASN A 107 -1.29 10.70 16.17
C ASN A 107 0.14 10.16 16.20
N GLU A 108 0.64 9.62 15.08
CA GLU A 108 2.00 9.10 15.01
C GLU A 108 3.04 10.19 15.21
N GLN A 109 2.88 11.38 14.60
CA GLN A 109 3.76 12.52 14.86
C GLN A 109 3.82 12.87 16.36
N THR A 110 2.66 12.91 17.03
CA THR A 110 2.58 13.24 18.46
C THR A 110 3.30 12.20 19.32
N LYS A 111 3.04 10.91 19.08
CA LYS A 111 3.70 9.82 19.80
C LYS A 111 5.20 9.80 19.57
N ILE A 112 5.64 9.99 18.32
CA ILE A 112 7.05 10.02 17.99
C ILE A 112 7.72 11.21 18.69
N SER A 113 7.17 12.43 18.57
CA SER A 113 7.75 13.62 19.22
C SER A 113 7.96 13.42 20.72
N ALA A 114 6.96 12.84 21.39
CA ALA A 114 7.05 12.55 22.82
C ALA A 114 8.15 11.52 23.16
N ASN A 115 8.36 10.52 22.32
CA ASN A 115 9.31 9.44 22.59
C ASN A 115 10.76 9.74 22.14
N VAL A 116 10.95 10.72 21.26
CA VAL A 116 12.29 11.20 20.84
C VAL A 116 12.68 12.53 21.49
N ASN A 117 11.81 13.10 22.34
CA ASN A 117 12.01 14.40 23.01
C ASN A 117 12.35 15.55 22.04
N ALA A 118 11.76 15.55 20.85
CA ALA A 118 11.93 16.60 19.85
C ALA A 118 10.66 16.74 19.02
N ASP A 119 10.35 17.94 18.54
CA ASP A 119 9.25 18.10 17.60
C ASP A 119 9.65 17.55 16.22
N VAL A 120 9.00 16.47 15.80
CA VAL A 120 9.23 15.90 14.48
C VAL A 120 8.50 16.65 13.36
N LYS A 121 7.58 17.57 13.70
CA LYS A 121 6.85 18.37 12.71
C LYS A 121 7.78 19.42 12.12
N ALA A 122 8.02 19.33 10.82
CA ALA A 122 8.83 20.31 10.12
C ALA A 122 8.02 21.59 9.82
N ASN A 123 8.57 22.77 10.08
CA ASN A 123 7.91 24.06 9.80
C ASN A 123 7.44 24.21 8.34
N ALA A 124 8.20 23.65 7.39
CA ALA A 124 7.86 23.70 5.96
C ALA A 124 6.56 22.94 5.62
N SER A 125 6.21 21.93 6.43
CA SER A 125 4.92 21.24 6.34
C SER A 125 4.65 20.43 7.61
N PRO A 126 4.02 21.04 8.63
CA PRO A 126 3.89 20.44 9.96
C PRO A 126 3.06 19.16 10.00
N THR A 127 2.21 18.94 9.00
CA THR A 127 1.31 17.78 8.88
C THR A 127 1.91 16.67 8.02
N SER A 128 3.09 16.85 7.43
CA SER A 128 3.73 15.84 6.58
C SER A 128 4.28 14.69 7.42
N TYR A 129 3.74 13.49 7.17
CA TYR A 129 4.31 12.25 7.68
C TYR A 129 5.74 12.04 7.17
N GLN A 130 5.96 12.32 5.88
CA GLN A 130 7.27 12.13 5.24
C GLN A 130 8.36 12.98 5.91
N LEU A 131 8.08 14.26 6.19
CA LEU A 131 9.06 15.11 6.87
C LEU A 131 9.25 14.70 8.33
N ALA A 132 8.20 14.21 9.00
CA ALA A 132 8.30 13.71 10.36
C ALA A 132 9.24 12.51 10.48
N VAL A 133 9.16 11.55 9.55
CA VAL A 133 10.06 10.38 9.56
C VAL A 133 11.48 10.66 9.05
N GLU A 134 11.72 11.86 8.53
CA GLU A 134 13.04 12.39 8.17
C GLU A 134 13.71 13.15 9.33
N ASN A 135 13.02 13.35 10.46
CA ASN A 135 13.57 14.03 11.62
C ASN A 135 14.85 13.34 12.15
N LYS A 136 15.87 14.14 12.47
CA LYS A 136 17.20 13.67 12.85
C LYS A 136 17.21 12.83 14.13
N GLU A 137 16.44 13.23 15.16
CA GLU A 137 16.39 12.50 16.43
C GLU A 137 15.68 11.14 16.26
N LEU A 138 14.61 11.10 15.47
CA LEU A 138 13.99 9.84 15.09
C LEU A 138 14.95 8.95 14.27
N LYS A 139 15.66 9.51 13.27
CA LYS A 139 16.64 8.74 12.49
C LYS A 139 17.75 8.15 13.35
N LYS A 140 18.22 8.89 14.36
CA LYS A 140 19.21 8.40 15.32
C LYS A 140 18.71 7.17 16.10
N GLU A 141 17.48 7.21 16.61
CA GLU A 141 16.86 6.05 17.26
C GLU A 141 16.70 4.88 16.27
N ILE A 142 16.21 5.15 15.05
CA ILE A 142 16.02 4.13 14.02
C ILE A 142 17.33 3.38 13.71
N GLU A 143 18.42 4.11 13.51
CA GLU A 143 19.73 3.51 13.18
C GLU A 143 20.29 2.66 14.32
N ALA A 144 20.04 3.04 15.59
CA ALA A 144 20.44 2.23 16.74
C ALA A 144 19.79 0.84 16.75
N TYR A 145 18.50 0.75 16.40
CA TYR A 145 17.81 -0.54 16.24
C TYR A 145 18.27 -1.28 14.99
N LYS A 146 18.39 -0.60 13.83
CA LYS A 146 18.82 -1.22 12.56
C LYS A 146 20.19 -1.87 12.67
N LYS A 147 21.14 -1.26 13.41
CA LYS A 147 22.46 -1.86 13.69
C LYS A 147 22.36 -3.24 14.35
N ARG A 148 21.33 -3.49 15.15
CA ARG A 148 21.12 -4.77 15.86
C ARG A 148 20.27 -5.77 15.08
N LEU A 149 19.29 -5.27 14.33
CA LEU A 149 18.23 -6.11 13.75
C LEU A 149 18.39 -6.37 12.26
N SER A 150 19.13 -5.54 11.51
CA SER A 150 19.22 -5.64 10.05
C SER A 150 19.74 -6.99 9.56
N SER A 151 20.72 -7.58 10.25
CA SER A 151 21.33 -8.86 9.89
C SER A 151 20.58 -10.10 10.39
N ILE A 152 19.45 -9.94 11.09
CA ILE A 152 18.70 -11.10 11.60
C ILE A 152 18.29 -12.07 10.49
N ILE A 153 17.98 -11.54 9.30
CA ILE A 153 17.57 -12.31 8.13
C ILE A 153 18.70 -13.20 7.59
N GLU A 154 19.97 -12.88 7.88
CA GLU A 154 21.10 -13.72 7.45
C GLU A 154 21.18 -15.03 8.25
N LYS A 155 20.63 -15.05 9.47
CA LYS A 155 20.49 -16.27 10.28
C LYS A 155 19.36 -17.18 9.80
N HIS A 156 18.50 -16.66 8.93
CA HIS A 156 17.34 -17.37 8.39
C HIS A 156 17.35 -17.31 6.86
N PRO A 157 18.29 -18.01 6.19
CA PRO A 157 18.47 -17.93 4.75
C PRO A 157 17.19 -18.27 3.98
N ASN A 158 16.39 -19.20 4.48
CA ASN A 158 15.16 -19.67 3.83
C ASN A 158 13.91 -18.86 4.20
N ALA A 159 14.03 -17.80 5.00
CA ALA A 159 12.88 -16.96 5.35
C ALA A 159 12.32 -16.27 4.10
N ILE A 160 11.00 -16.31 3.96
CA ILE A 160 10.23 -15.66 2.90
C ILE A 160 9.40 -14.49 3.42
N GLY A 161 9.60 -14.09 4.67
CA GLY A 161 8.77 -13.12 5.36
C GLY A 161 9.28 -12.80 6.75
N TYR A 162 8.51 -11.98 7.46
CA TYR A 162 8.83 -11.56 8.82
C TYR A 162 7.53 -11.32 9.60
N ALA A 163 7.65 -11.35 10.93
CA ALA A 163 6.62 -10.88 11.84
C ALA A 163 7.27 -9.96 12.88
N VAL A 164 6.51 -8.97 13.33
CA VAL A 164 6.96 -7.95 14.29
C VAL A 164 6.10 -8.03 15.52
N ALA A 165 6.75 -8.19 16.67
CA ALA A 165 6.16 -7.92 17.97
C ALA A 165 6.79 -6.67 18.57
N ILE A 166 5.98 -5.78 19.14
CA ILE A 166 6.41 -4.56 19.82
C ILE A 166 5.80 -4.60 21.22
N ASN A 167 6.62 -4.37 22.24
CA ASN A 167 6.19 -4.43 23.65
C ASN A 167 5.46 -5.75 24.01
N GLY A 168 5.92 -6.85 23.42
CA GLY A 168 5.36 -8.19 23.63
C GLY A 168 4.12 -8.52 22.79
N GLU A 169 3.57 -7.57 22.04
CA GLU A 169 2.34 -7.77 21.26
C GLU A 169 2.59 -7.80 19.75
N PHE A 170 1.81 -8.61 19.04
CA PHE A 170 1.82 -8.64 17.58
C PHE A 170 1.44 -7.28 16.97
N SER A 171 2.27 -6.80 16.05
CA SER A 171 2.03 -5.58 15.28
C SER A 171 1.62 -5.92 13.84
N THR A 172 2.53 -6.53 13.07
CA THR A 172 2.31 -6.87 11.66
C THR A 172 3.18 -8.06 11.24
N ALA A 173 2.78 -8.75 10.17
CA ALA A 173 3.60 -9.73 9.48
C ALA A 173 3.41 -9.60 7.97
N ASP A 174 4.45 -9.92 7.21
CA ASP A 174 4.37 -10.07 5.76
C ASP A 174 5.03 -11.36 5.32
N VAL A 175 4.40 -12.05 4.38
CA VAL A 175 4.94 -13.24 3.71
C VAL A 175 4.96 -13.01 2.20
N TYR A 176 6.06 -13.36 1.55
CA TYR A 176 6.29 -13.14 0.12
C TYR A 176 6.39 -14.46 -0.63
N ALA A 177 6.04 -14.45 -1.92
CA ALA A 177 6.19 -15.62 -2.79
C ALA A 177 7.65 -16.06 -3.00
N SER A 178 8.64 -15.22 -2.65
CA SER A 178 10.05 -15.61 -2.71
C SER A 178 10.91 -14.92 -1.66
N GLN A 179 11.92 -15.65 -1.19
CA GLN A 179 12.99 -15.14 -0.33
C GLN A 179 13.65 -13.89 -0.94
N LYS A 180 13.91 -13.91 -2.25
CA LYS A 180 14.54 -12.78 -2.95
C LYS A 180 13.70 -11.50 -2.91
N LEU A 181 12.38 -11.61 -3.04
CA LEU A 181 11.48 -10.46 -2.93
C LEU A 181 11.44 -9.93 -1.49
N PHE A 182 11.27 -10.81 -0.50
CA PHE A 182 11.33 -10.45 0.91
C PHE A 182 12.63 -9.70 1.27
N ARG A 183 13.79 -10.23 0.88
CA ARG A 183 15.09 -9.58 1.18
C ARG A 183 15.23 -8.19 0.59
N LYS A 184 14.63 -7.94 -0.58
CA LYS A 184 14.62 -6.62 -1.21
C LYS A 184 13.78 -5.58 -0.46
N THR A 185 12.79 -6.04 0.31
CA THR A 185 11.87 -5.16 1.04
C THR A 185 12.24 -5.02 2.52
N TRP A 186 13.10 -5.90 3.02
CA TRP A 186 13.48 -5.98 4.44
C TRP A 186 13.92 -4.65 5.06
N SER A 187 14.83 -3.90 4.41
CA SER A 187 15.32 -2.64 4.98
C SER A 187 14.19 -1.63 5.24
N GLN A 188 13.22 -1.57 4.32
CA GLN A 188 12.09 -0.65 4.40
C GLN A 188 11.08 -1.10 5.46
N HIS A 189 10.84 -2.41 5.58
CA HIS A 189 9.97 -2.96 6.62
C HIS A 189 10.56 -2.85 8.01
N LEU A 190 11.86 -3.09 8.16
CA LEU A 190 12.56 -2.91 9.41
C LEU A 190 12.47 -1.45 9.88
N GLU A 191 12.66 -0.50 8.97
CA GLU A 191 12.55 0.92 9.31
C GLU A 191 11.12 1.30 9.76
N SER A 192 10.09 0.79 9.08
CA SER A 192 8.69 0.96 9.52
C SER A 192 8.42 0.35 10.88
N ALA A 193 8.90 -0.87 11.13
CA ALA A 193 8.71 -1.59 12.38
C ALA A 193 9.38 -0.87 13.55
N VAL A 194 10.61 -0.38 13.33
CA VAL A 194 11.35 0.38 14.33
C VAL A 194 10.70 1.74 14.57
N THR A 195 10.21 2.43 13.55
CA THR A 195 9.50 3.70 13.72
C THR A 195 8.26 3.53 14.60
N GLU A 196 7.51 2.44 14.43
CA GLU A 196 6.40 2.09 15.32
C GLU A 196 6.87 1.72 16.73
N ALA A 197 7.99 1.00 16.86
CA ALA A 197 8.55 0.69 18.18
C ALA A 197 8.95 1.96 18.94
N VAL A 198 9.51 2.96 18.24
CA VAL A 198 9.82 4.28 18.81
C VAL A 198 8.54 5.01 19.22
N SER A 199 7.47 4.98 18.40
CA SER A 199 6.19 5.63 18.75
C SER A 199 5.48 4.99 19.96
N LEU A 200 5.87 3.77 20.34
CA LEU A 200 5.35 3.02 21.49
C LEU A 200 6.38 2.84 22.62
N LYS A 201 7.52 3.54 22.58
CA LYS A 201 8.64 3.33 23.53
C LYS A 201 8.23 3.55 24.99
N ASN A 202 7.41 4.56 25.27
CA ASN A 202 6.86 4.85 26.60
C ASN A 202 5.85 3.81 27.13
N GLN A 203 5.41 2.86 26.31
CA GLN A 203 4.51 1.76 26.70
C GLN A 203 5.26 0.45 27.01
N ALA A 204 6.58 0.44 26.84
CA ALA A 204 7.40 -0.73 27.14
C ALA A 204 7.43 -1.02 28.65
N LYS A 205 7.34 -2.30 29.01
CA LYS A 205 7.45 -2.79 30.40
C LYS A 205 8.66 -3.71 30.50
N LYS A 206 9.34 -3.70 31.66
CA LYS A 206 10.59 -4.48 31.88
C LYS A 206 10.41 -5.98 31.64
N ASP A 207 9.30 -6.55 32.07
CA ASP A 207 9.06 -8.00 32.07
C ASP A 207 8.05 -8.44 31.00
N GLN A 208 7.99 -7.72 29.87
CA GLN A 208 7.10 -8.06 28.76
C GLN A 208 7.54 -9.36 28.09
N LYS A 209 6.69 -10.38 28.19
CA LYS A 209 6.81 -11.61 27.40
C LYS A 209 6.19 -11.38 26.02
N VAL A 210 6.80 -11.99 25.00
CA VAL A 210 6.23 -11.98 23.66
C VAL A 210 5.06 -12.96 23.62
N ASP A 211 3.87 -12.46 23.33
CA ASP A 211 2.72 -13.28 22.98
C ASP A 211 2.96 -13.89 21.59
N LEU A 212 2.92 -15.22 21.50
CA LEU A 212 3.09 -15.99 20.26
C LEU A 212 1.83 -16.76 19.86
N SER A 213 0.70 -16.55 20.56
CA SER A 213 -0.57 -17.24 20.29
C SER A 213 -1.07 -17.01 18.85
N TRP A 214 -0.68 -15.89 18.23
CA TRP A 214 -1.04 -15.53 16.86
C TRP A 214 -0.35 -16.37 15.77
N GLN A 215 0.77 -17.05 16.06
CA GLN A 215 1.64 -17.63 15.02
C GLN A 215 0.92 -18.62 14.11
N ASN A 216 0.15 -19.54 14.67
CA ASN A 216 -0.60 -20.52 13.90
C ASN A 216 -1.87 -19.93 13.30
N GLU A 217 -2.42 -18.89 13.95
CA GLU A 217 -3.69 -18.28 13.57
C GLU A 217 -3.59 -17.47 12.29
N ILE A 218 -2.47 -16.74 12.10
CA ILE A 218 -2.28 -15.96 10.87
C ILE A 218 -2.23 -16.83 9.61
N PHE A 219 -1.81 -18.09 9.73
CA PHE A 219 -1.69 -19.04 8.62
C PHE A 219 -2.87 -20.01 8.49
N ASN A 220 -3.91 -19.88 9.32
CA ASN A 220 -5.12 -20.67 9.17
C ASN A 220 -5.97 -20.15 7.99
N GLU A 221 -5.58 -20.53 6.78
CA GLU A 221 -6.19 -20.10 5.51
C GLU A 221 -7.73 -20.21 5.51
N LYS A 222 -8.27 -21.30 6.08
CA LYS A 222 -9.72 -21.56 6.12
C LYS A 222 -10.49 -20.62 7.05
N SER A 223 -9.80 -19.92 7.95
CA SER A 223 -10.43 -18.96 8.87
C SER A 223 -10.75 -17.61 8.24
N TYR A 224 -10.15 -17.31 7.08
CA TYR A 224 -10.30 -16.00 6.44
C TYR A 224 -11.49 -15.98 5.50
N GLU A 225 -12.32 -14.95 5.67
CA GLU A 225 -13.40 -14.60 4.75
C GLU A 225 -12.94 -13.47 3.83
N GLN A 226 -13.09 -13.64 2.52
CA GLN A 226 -12.88 -12.56 1.56
C GLN A 226 -13.97 -11.51 1.68
N LYS A 227 -13.56 -10.28 2.00
CA LYS A 227 -14.46 -9.14 2.14
C LYS A 227 -14.48 -8.25 0.91
N ASN A 228 -13.35 -8.14 0.23
CA ASN A 228 -13.23 -7.24 -0.91
C ASN A 228 -12.15 -7.72 -1.88
N GLN A 229 -12.36 -7.51 -3.18
CA GLN A 229 -11.38 -7.70 -4.23
C GLN A 229 -11.34 -6.45 -5.10
N GLN A 230 -10.18 -5.81 -5.11
CA GLN A 230 -9.90 -4.67 -5.97
C GLN A 230 -9.17 -5.16 -7.22
N LYS A 231 -9.84 -5.09 -8.37
CA LYS A 231 -9.18 -5.27 -9.67
C LYS A 231 -8.21 -4.12 -9.88
N THR A 232 -6.93 -4.43 -10.05
CA THR A 232 -5.92 -3.40 -10.34
C THR A 232 -5.70 -3.30 -11.85
N GLY A 233 -5.14 -2.19 -12.34
CA GLY A 233 -4.66 -2.11 -13.72
C GLY A 233 -3.34 -2.85 -13.96
N GLY A 234 -2.72 -3.42 -12.91
CA GLY A 234 -1.50 -4.20 -13.00
C GLY A 234 -1.75 -5.69 -13.23
N ALA A 235 -0.68 -6.48 -13.10
CA ALA A 235 -0.68 -7.94 -13.22
C ALA A 235 -1.14 -8.67 -11.93
N ASN A 236 -1.85 -7.98 -11.05
CA ASN A 236 -2.39 -8.54 -9.81
C ASN A 236 -3.79 -8.00 -9.52
N ASP A 237 -4.54 -8.69 -8.69
CA ASP A 237 -5.64 -8.16 -7.91
C ASP A 237 -5.17 -7.90 -6.47
N TYR A 238 -5.90 -7.07 -5.74
CA TYR A 238 -5.65 -6.81 -4.33
C TYR A 238 -6.87 -7.24 -3.51
N VAL A 239 -6.72 -8.35 -2.79
CA VAL A 239 -7.80 -8.99 -2.03
C VAL A 239 -7.63 -8.67 -0.56
N SER A 240 -8.74 -8.37 0.10
CA SER A 240 -8.76 -8.09 1.53
C SER A 240 -9.72 -9.04 2.21
N GLU A 241 -9.19 -9.71 3.22
CA GLU A 241 -9.86 -10.76 3.97
C GLU A 241 -9.76 -10.46 5.47
N GLN A 242 -10.64 -11.06 6.24
CA GLN A 242 -10.58 -10.98 7.69
C GLN A 242 -10.98 -12.29 8.33
N ASN A 243 -10.49 -12.52 9.54
CA ASN A 243 -11.07 -13.47 10.48
C ASN A 243 -11.38 -12.73 11.79
N ASP A 244 -11.62 -13.48 12.87
CA ASP A 244 -11.95 -12.89 14.17
C ASP A 244 -10.82 -12.03 14.76
N LYS A 245 -9.57 -12.27 14.36
CA LYS A 245 -8.37 -11.72 15.02
C LYS A 245 -7.45 -10.91 14.10
N PHE A 246 -7.56 -11.07 12.78
CA PHE A 246 -6.62 -10.49 11.82
C PHE A 246 -7.33 -9.99 10.58
N PHE A 247 -6.76 -8.91 10.03
CA PHE A 247 -6.94 -8.53 8.64
C PHE A 247 -5.79 -9.10 7.82
N ARG A 248 -6.11 -9.61 6.64
CA ARG A 248 -5.16 -10.10 5.65
C ARG A 248 -5.35 -9.40 4.32
N TYR A 249 -4.26 -8.91 3.75
CA TYR A 249 -4.24 -8.24 2.47
C TYR A 249 -3.33 -9.02 1.52
N ASN A 250 -3.89 -9.52 0.41
CA ASN A 250 -3.18 -10.34 -0.56
C ASN A 250 -3.00 -9.62 -1.88
N CYS A 251 -1.76 -9.59 -2.36
CA CYS A 251 -1.42 -9.28 -3.74
C CYS A 251 -1.47 -10.56 -4.59
N GLN A 252 -2.63 -10.87 -5.19
CA GLN A 252 -2.82 -12.10 -5.96
C GLN A 252 -2.49 -11.87 -7.43
N LEU A 253 -1.59 -12.67 -8.02
CA LEU A 253 -1.22 -12.53 -9.43
C LEU A 253 -2.38 -12.92 -10.35
N LYS A 254 -2.60 -12.14 -11.43
CA LYS A 254 -3.61 -12.47 -12.44
C LYS A 254 -3.13 -13.64 -13.30
N GLY A 255 -4.06 -14.52 -13.68
CA GLY A 255 -3.76 -15.71 -14.50
C GLY A 255 -3.13 -16.87 -13.73
N GLU A 256 -2.68 -16.64 -12.48
CA GLU A 256 -2.09 -17.66 -11.62
C GLU A 256 -3.02 -17.92 -10.43
N LYS A 257 -3.89 -18.94 -10.55
CA LYS A 257 -4.81 -19.28 -9.46
C LYS A 257 -4.02 -19.62 -8.19
N LYS A 258 -4.33 -18.90 -7.11
CA LYS A 258 -3.81 -19.11 -5.74
C LYS A 258 -2.35 -18.69 -5.49
N ILE A 259 -1.73 -17.89 -6.35
CA ILE A 259 -0.39 -17.35 -6.08
C ILE A 259 -0.48 -15.92 -5.52
N SER A 260 -0.20 -15.79 -4.22
CA SER A 260 -0.04 -14.51 -3.53
C SER A 260 1.41 -14.07 -3.58
N LEU A 261 1.70 -12.96 -4.26
CA LEU A 261 3.05 -12.38 -4.30
C LEU A 261 3.48 -11.85 -2.92
N ARG A 262 2.51 -11.30 -2.18
CA ARG A 262 2.63 -10.85 -0.79
C ARG A 262 1.31 -11.08 -0.07
N GLN A 263 1.38 -11.60 1.15
CA GLN A 263 0.30 -11.60 2.13
C GLN A 263 0.74 -10.70 3.29
N SER A 264 -0.07 -9.72 3.65
CA SER A 264 0.22 -8.78 4.73
C SER A 264 -0.84 -8.89 5.81
N PHE A 265 -0.42 -8.97 7.07
CA PHE A 265 -1.25 -9.25 8.22
C PHE A 265 -1.23 -8.09 9.21
N GLU A 266 -2.40 -7.70 9.71
CA GLU A 266 -2.56 -6.71 10.78
C GLU A 266 -3.52 -7.26 11.83
N LYS A 267 -3.26 -6.97 13.12
CA LYS A 267 -4.20 -7.34 14.19
C LYS A 267 -5.52 -6.58 14.04
N ARG A 268 -6.62 -7.30 14.12
CA ARG A 268 -7.98 -6.76 14.19
C ARG A 268 -8.31 -6.49 15.66
N GLU A 269 -8.73 -5.26 15.95
CA GLU A 269 -9.24 -4.89 17.26
C GLU A 269 -10.76 -5.07 17.31
N LYS A 270 -11.31 -5.23 18.52
CA LYS A 270 -12.75 -5.45 18.72
C LYS A 270 -13.56 -4.31 18.07
N GLY A 271 -14.54 -4.68 17.24
CA GLY A 271 -15.43 -3.75 16.55
C GLY A 271 -14.92 -3.27 15.18
N GLU A 272 -13.68 -3.58 14.81
CA GLU A 272 -13.19 -3.28 13.46
C GLU A 272 -13.76 -4.29 12.44
N SER A 273 -14.06 -3.82 11.22
CA SER A 273 -14.41 -4.69 10.09
C SER A 273 -13.99 -4.05 8.76
N LEU A 274 -13.58 -4.88 7.80
CA LEU A 274 -13.34 -4.47 6.42
C LEU A 274 -14.64 -4.20 5.64
N ASP A 275 -15.80 -4.57 6.20
CA ASP A 275 -17.11 -4.28 5.60
C ASP A 275 -17.41 -2.77 5.60
N GLN A 276 -16.84 -2.02 6.55
CA GLN A 276 -17.07 -0.57 6.72
C GLN A 276 -16.23 0.30 5.76
N ARG A 277 -15.76 -0.26 4.64
CA ARG A 277 -14.94 0.45 3.67
C ARG A 277 -15.66 1.66 3.07
N GLN A 278 -15.01 2.82 3.16
CA GLN A 278 -15.40 3.96 2.33
C GLN A 278 -14.83 3.74 0.92
N ALA A 279 -15.66 3.21 0.01
CA ALA A 279 -15.28 3.13 -1.39
C ALA A 279 -14.97 4.53 -1.92
N THR A 280 -13.73 4.76 -2.38
CA THR A 280 -13.36 6.04 -2.97
C THR A 280 -14.15 6.24 -4.28
N PRO A 281 -14.44 7.49 -4.70
CA PRO A 281 -15.15 7.76 -5.95
C PRO A 281 -14.50 7.11 -7.18
N SER A 282 -13.16 6.96 -7.18
CA SER A 282 -12.40 6.27 -8.22
C SER A 282 -12.60 4.74 -8.18
N GLN A 283 -12.63 4.13 -6.99
CA GLN A 283 -12.98 2.72 -6.84
C GLN A 283 -14.42 2.44 -7.30
N ARG A 284 -15.37 3.35 -7.05
CA ARG A 284 -16.73 3.24 -7.59
C ARG A 284 -16.75 3.28 -9.13
N ARG A 285 -15.98 4.18 -9.76
CA ARG A 285 -15.90 4.25 -11.23
C ARG A 285 -15.23 3.03 -11.86
N ILE A 286 -14.14 2.54 -11.30
CA ILE A 286 -13.44 1.33 -11.80
C ILE A 286 -14.34 0.10 -11.64
N ASN A 287 -15.04 -0.03 -10.51
CA ASN A 287 -16.01 -1.10 -10.31
C ASN A 287 -17.18 -1.00 -11.30
N GLN A 288 -17.66 0.20 -11.60
CA GLN A 288 -18.71 0.43 -12.62
C GLN A 288 -18.23 0.10 -14.04
N GLN A 289 -17.05 0.57 -14.46
CA GLN A 289 -16.48 0.25 -15.78
C GLN A 289 -16.27 -1.26 -15.97
N ASN A 290 -15.75 -1.94 -14.95
CA ASN A 290 -15.56 -3.39 -15.00
C ASN A 290 -16.88 -4.19 -14.91
N SER A 291 -17.95 -3.63 -14.32
CA SER A 291 -19.27 -4.25 -14.33
C SER A 291 -19.96 -4.14 -15.69
N ILE A 292 -19.68 -3.07 -16.44
CA ILE A 292 -20.19 -2.86 -17.80
C ILE A 292 -19.50 -3.84 -18.78
N GLU A 293 -18.20 -4.08 -18.63
CA GLU A 293 -17.49 -5.09 -19.44
C GLU A 293 -17.89 -6.55 -19.13
N SER A 294 -18.51 -6.81 -17.97
CA SER A 294 -19.02 -8.15 -17.59
C SER A 294 -20.46 -8.43 -18.03
N LEU A 295 -21.15 -7.43 -18.59
CA LEU A 295 -22.43 -7.66 -19.26
C LEU A 295 -22.11 -8.13 -20.69
N ASN A 296 -22.27 -9.43 -20.91
CA ASN A 296 -22.27 -10.04 -22.25
C ASN A 296 -23.08 -9.16 -23.22
N LEU A 297 -22.39 -8.62 -24.22
CA LEU A 297 -23.05 -8.18 -25.45
C LEU A 297 -23.80 -9.40 -26.01
N PRO A 298 -25.13 -9.34 -26.21
CA PRO A 298 -25.83 -10.42 -26.89
C PRO A 298 -25.26 -10.55 -28.30
N SER A 299 -24.92 -11.78 -28.66
CA SER A 299 -24.52 -12.20 -30.00
C SER A 299 -25.50 -11.68 -31.04
N LEU A 300 -24.99 -10.93 -32.01
CA LEU A 300 -25.71 -10.59 -33.25
C LEU A 300 -26.24 -11.86 -33.91
N PRO A 301 -27.54 -11.94 -34.25
CA PRO A 301 -28.02 -13.04 -35.08
C PRO A 301 -27.56 -12.84 -36.53
N GLN A 302 -26.90 -13.86 -37.07
CA GLN A 302 -26.70 -14.04 -38.50
C GLN A 302 -28.03 -14.47 -39.14
N SER A 303 -28.55 -13.66 -40.08
CA SER A 303 -29.35 -14.16 -41.19
C SER A 303 -29.36 -13.16 -42.35
N ILE A 304 -28.67 -13.54 -43.44
CA ILE A 304 -29.08 -13.54 -44.86
C ILE A 304 -29.78 -12.26 -45.35
N GLN A 305 -29.28 -11.52 -46.36
CA GLN A 305 -29.36 -11.92 -47.77
C GLN A 305 -28.45 -11.07 -48.69
N GLN A 306 -27.90 -11.75 -49.70
CA GLN A 306 -27.15 -11.24 -50.84
C GLN A 306 -28.11 -10.61 -51.86
N ILE A 307 -27.86 -9.37 -52.30
CA ILE A 307 -28.34 -8.83 -53.58
C ILE A 307 -27.17 -8.05 -54.20
N GLU A 308 -26.70 -8.53 -55.35
CA GLU A 308 -25.80 -7.84 -56.27
C GLU A 308 -26.53 -6.67 -56.96
N GLY A 309 -25.81 -5.62 -57.34
CA GLY A 309 -26.25 -4.79 -58.46
C GLY A 309 -25.82 -3.32 -58.49
N SER A 310 -24.85 -3.05 -59.37
CA SER A 310 -24.71 -1.86 -60.22
C SER A 310 -24.07 -0.55 -59.70
N ASN A 311 -22.88 -0.29 -60.28
CA ASN A 311 -22.39 0.96 -60.88
C ASN A 311 -23.07 2.29 -60.50
N SER A 312 -22.28 3.27 -60.06
CA SER A 312 -21.75 4.34 -60.94
C SER A 312 -21.05 5.47 -60.14
N HIS A 313 -20.16 6.16 -60.84
CA HIS A 313 -19.18 7.20 -60.49
C HIS A 313 -19.56 8.40 -59.57
N PRO A 314 -18.54 9.19 -59.11
CA PRO A 314 -18.67 10.22 -58.07
C PRO A 314 -18.91 11.63 -58.63
N PRO A 315 -19.09 12.62 -57.75
CA PRO A 315 -18.24 13.83 -57.82
C PRO A 315 -17.72 14.22 -56.42
N GLN A 316 -16.43 14.59 -56.25
CA GLN A 316 -15.92 15.98 -56.31
C GLN A 316 -16.91 16.97 -55.67
N TRP A 317 -16.62 17.64 -54.55
CA TRP A 317 -15.41 18.39 -54.18
C TRP A 317 -15.09 18.26 -52.69
#